data_AF-A0A8J3TRM3-F1
#
_entry.id   AF-A0A8J3TRM3-F1
#
_cell.length_a   1.000
_cell.length_b   1.000
_cell.length_c   1.000
_cell.angle_alpha   90.00
_cell.angle_beta   90.00
_cell.angle_gamma   90.00
#
_symmetry.space_group_name_H-M   'P 1'
#
loop_
_entity.id
_entity.type
_entity.pdbx_description
1 polymer ?
#
loop_
_entity_poly.entity_id
_entity_poly.type
_entity_poly.pdbx_seq_one_letter_code
_entity_poly.pdbx_strand_id
1 'polypeptide(L)'
;MRLEHLYQYSNADWTFAPAPGQDDLWAPPTDEPASHDTHLARTVARLRDGLQPEDTAEDARRTVEFLTALYKSGVTGVPVRRGGIDPSDPFYRSMWG
;
A
#
# COMPACT_ATOMS: atom_id res chain seq x y z
N MET A 1 14.13 16.13 -14.07
CA MET A 1 13.25 16.69 -13.02
C MET A 1 13.51 15.88 -11.76
N ARG A 2 14.17 16.45 -10.76
CA ARG A 2 14.45 15.77 -9.48
C ARG A 2 13.35 16.18 -8.53
N LEU A 3 12.47 15.24 -8.18
CA LEU A 3 11.49 15.46 -7.13
C LEU A 3 12.25 15.27 -5.81
N GLU A 4 12.40 16.32 -5.00
CA GLU A 4 12.80 16.15 -3.61
C GLU A 4 11.52 15.80 -2.84
N HIS A 5 11.35 14.51 -2.53
CA HIS A 5 10.14 14.03 -1.88
C HIS A 5 10.15 14.46 -0.42
N LEU A 6 9.20 15.33 -0.04
CA LEU A 6 9.04 15.91 1.31
C LEU A 6 8.84 14.86 2.43
N TYR A 7 8.59 13.60 2.07
CA TYR A 7 8.28 12.48 2.98
C TYR A 7 9.19 11.28 2.71
N GLN A 8 10.50 11.47 2.74
CA GLN A 8 11.45 10.37 2.79
C GLN A 8 11.94 10.19 4.22
N TYR A 9 11.93 8.94 4.69
CA TYR A 9 12.45 8.55 5.99
C TYR A 9 13.44 7.41 5.79
N SER A 10 14.46 7.38 6.63
CA SER A 10 15.49 6.35 6.73
C SER A 10 15.35 5.62 8.06
N ASN A 11 16.07 4.51 8.22
CA ASN A 11 16.15 3.82 9.51
C ASN A 11 16.65 4.73 10.64
N ALA A 12 17.46 5.75 10.34
CA ALA A 12 17.97 6.70 11.32
C ALA A 12 16.90 7.65 11.88
N ASP A 13 15.75 7.78 11.20
CA ASP A 13 14.65 8.65 11.63
C ASP A 13 13.70 7.95 12.63
N TRP A 14 13.95 6.69 12.96
CA TRP A 14 13.11 5.88 13.86
C TRP A 14 13.85 5.50 15.15
N THR A 15 13.18 5.68 16.29
CA THR A 15 13.66 5.20 17.59
C THR A 15 12.80 4.01 18.03
N PHE A 16 13.46 2.89 18.33
CA PHE A 16 12.81 1.72 18.92
C PHE A 16 12.99 1.73 20.44
N ALA A 17 11.89 1.51 21.18
CA ALA A 17 11.91 1.39 22.64
C ALA A 17 11.49 -0.04 23.01
N PRO A 18 12.44 -0.92 23.42
CA PRO A 18 12.10 -2.29 23.78
C PRO A 18 11.23 -2.34 25.04
N ALA A 19 10.40 -3.38 25.13
CA ALA A 19 9.65 -3.66 26.34
C ALA A 19 10.59 -4.05 27.51
N PRO A 20 10.22 -3.80 28.78
CA PRO A 20 11.06 -4.15 29.93
C PRO A 20 11.46 -5.63 29.93
N GLY A 21 12.76 -5.90 30.09
CA GLY A 21 13.31 -7.26 30.10
C GLY A 21 13.52 -7.89 28.71
N GLN A 22 13.41 -7.10 27.64
CA GLN A 22 13.87 -7.47 26.30
C GLN A 22 15.16 -6.71 25.99
N ASP A 23 16.15 -7.41 25.44
CA ASP A 23 17.33 -6.76 24.84
C ASP A 23 16.93 -6.05 23.54
N ASP A 24 17.71 -5.06 23.08
CA ASP A 24 17.38 -4.30 21.87
C ASP A 24 17.45 -5.20 20.62
N LEU A 25 16.27 -5.59 20.10
CA LEU A 25 16.12 -6.54 19.00
C LEU A 25 16.03 -5.87 17.61
N TRP A 26 15.92 -4.53 17.53
CA TRP A 26 15.68 -3.87 16.25
C TRP A 26 16.99 -3.51 15.54
N ALA A 27 17.42 -4.39 14.63
CA ALA A 27 18.51 -4.15 13.69
C ALA A 27 17.96 -4.22 12.24
N PRO A 28 17.51 -3.10 11.65
CA PRO A 28 16.94 -3.12 10.31
C PRO A 28 18.07 -3.45 9.32
N PRO A 29 17.95 -4.52 8.53
CA PRO A 29 19.08 -5.10 7.81
C PRO A 29 19.55 -4.24 6.62
N THR A 30 18.66 -3.40 6.08
CA THR A 30 18.95 -2.54 4.92
C THR A 30 18.22 -1.21 5.06
N ASP A 31 18.93 -0.10 4.82
CA ASP A 31 18.36 1.24 4.73
C ASP A 31 17.98 1.55 3.27
N GLU A 32 17.08 0.74 2.72
CA GLU A 32 16.63 0.88 1.34
C GLU A 32 15.48 1.90 1.27
N PRO A 33 15.57 2.93 0.41
CA PRO A 33 14.53 3.94 0.33
C PRO A 33 13.23 3.34 -0.21
N ALA A 34 12.11 3.70 0.43
CA ALA A 34 10.76 3.43 -0.05
C ALA A 34 10.45 4.30 -1.29
N SER A 35 11.03 3.92 -2.43
CA SER A 35 10.93 4.67 -3.69
C SER A 35 10.27 3.83 -4.79
N HIS A 36 9.78 4.50 -5.84
CA HIS A 36 9.26 3.80 -7.02
C HIS A 36 10.35 2.99 -7.74
N ASP A 37 11.59 3.48 -7.77
CA ASP A 37 12.70 2.79 -8.42
C ASP A 37 13.03 1.48 -7.68
N THR A 38 13.07 1.53 -6.35
CA THR A 38 13.22 0.35 -5.47
C THR A 38 12.12 -0.67 -5.73
N HIS A 39 10.85 -0.24 -5.71
CA HIS A 39 9.71 -1.11 -5.95
C HIS A 39 9.82 -1.74 -7.35
N LEU A 40 10.02 -0.92 -8.39
CA LEU A 40 10.08 -1.40 -9.77
C LEU A 40 11.21 -2.41 -9.98
N ALA A 41 12.41 -2.15 -9.43
CA ALA A 41 13.54 -3.07 -9.52
C ALA A 41 13.21 -4.44 -8.91
N ARG A 42 12.58 -4.46 -7.72
CA ARG A 42 12.15 -5.70 -7.05
C ARG A 42 11.10 -6.44 -7.84
N THR A 43 10.09 -5.74 -8.37
CA THR A 43 9.05 -6.34 -9.21
C THR A 43 9.66 -6.97 -10.47
N VAL A 44 10.53 -6.26 -11.18
CA VAL A 44 11.18 -6.78 -12.39
C VAL A 44 12.08 -7.98 -12.09
N ALA A 45 12.82 -7.96 -10.98
CA ALA A 45 13.66 -9.10 -10.56
C ALA A 45 12.80 -10.36 -10.34
N ARG A 46 11.70 -10.25 -9.59
CA ARG A 46 10.79 -11.38 -9.33
C ARG A 46 10.17 -11.91 -10.62
N LEU A 47 9.72 -11.03 -11.51
CA LEU A 47 9.17 -11.43 -12.80
C LEU A 47 10.20 -12.16 -13.69
N ARG A 48 11.48 -11.74 -13.67
CA ARG A 48 12.57 -12.43 -14.38
C ARG A 48 12.83 -13.84 -13.84
N ASP A 49 12.67 -14.02 -12.53
CA ASP A 49 12.82 -15.31 -11.86
C ASP A 49 11.56 -16.19 -11.96
N GLY A 50 10.53 -15.75 -12.68
CA GLY A 50 9.24 -16.45 -12.79
C GLY A 50 8.44 -16.45 -11.49
N LEU A 51 8.78 -15.59 -10.54
CA LEU A 51 8.10 -15.43 -9.26
C LEU A 51 7.00 -14.36 -9.36
N GLN A 52 5.94 -14.55 -8.59
CA GLN A 52 4.90 -13.54 -8.44
C GLN A 52 5.48 -12.29 -7.72
N PRO A 53 5.21 -11.07 -8.20
CA PRO A 53 5.53 -9.83 -7.48
C PRO A 53 4.93 -9.81 -6.07
N GLU A 54 5.52 -9.02 -5.18
CA GLU A 54 5.06 -8.94 -3.78
C GLU A 54 3.68 -8.29 -3.67
N ASP A 55 3.44 -7.26 -4.48
CA ASP A 55 2.13 -6.64 -4.61
C ASP A 55 1.43 -7.17 -5.86
N THR A 56 0.20 -7.67 -5.68
CA THR A 56 -0.60 -8.24 -6.76
C THR A 56 -1.68 -7.29 -7.23
N ALA A 57 -2.24 -7.56 -8.41
CA ALA A 57 -3.42 -6.84 -8.89
C ALA A 57 -4.63 -7.00 -7.95
N GLU A 58 -4.72 -8.12 -7.23
CA GLU A 58 -5.77 -8.33 -6.23
C GLU A 58 -5.57 -7.45 -4.99
N ASP A 59 -4.33 -7.24 -4.55
CA ASP A 59 -4.01 -6.29 -3.47
C ASP A 59 -4.42 -4.87 -3.87
N ALA A 60 -4.07 -4.45 -5.09
CA ALA A 60 -4.48 -3.16 -5.62
C ALA A 60 -6.02 -3.03 -5.71
N ARG A 61 -6.71 -4.09 -6.16
CA ARG A 61 -8.18 -4.10 -6.29
C ARG A 61 -8.87 -3.89 -4.95
N ARG A 62 -8.33 -4.43 -3.85
CA ARG A 62 -8.88 -4.23 -2.49
C ARG A 62 -8.80 -2.77 -2.06
N THR A 63 -7.67 -2.10 -2.31
CA THR A 63 -7.50 -0.67 -1.98
C THR A 63 -8.49 0.19 -2.77
N VAL A 64 -8.61 -0.05 -4.07
CA VAL A 64 -9.58 0.67 -4.91
C VAL A 64 -11.01 0.39 -4.46
N GLU A 65 -11.35 -0.87 -4.12
CA GLU A 65 -12.67 -1.21 -3.58
C GLU A 65 -13.02 -0.41 -2.35
N PHE A 66 -12.08 -0.32 -1.41
CA PHE A 66 -12.27 0.39 -0.16
C PHE A 66 -12.49 1.89 -0.40
N LEU A 67 -11.66 2.51 -1.24
CA LEU A 67 -11.82 3.93 -1.59
C LEU A 67 -13.19 4.18 -2.22
N THR A 68 -13.57 3.37 -3.20
CA THR A 68 -14.87 3.48 -3.86
C THR A 68 -16.05 3.27 -2.90
N ALA A 69 -15.96 2.28 -2.00
CA ALA A 69 -16.95 2.04 -0.96
C ALA A 69 -17.09 3.23 -0.01
N LEU A 70 -15.97 3.90 0.33
CA LEU A 70 -15.96 5.11 1.15
C LEU A 70 -16.67 6.27 0.44
N TYR A 71 -16.40 6.50 -0.84
CA TYR A 71 -17.11 7.50 -1.64
C TYR A 71 -18.62 7.22 -1.73
N LYS A 72 -19.00 5.98 -2.08
CA LYS A 72 -20.41 5.56 -2.12
C LYS A 72 -21.10 5.77 -0.77
N SER A 73 -20.44 5.40 0.33
CA SER A 73 -21.01 5.58 1.67
C SER A 73 -21.19 7.06 2.02
N GLY A 74 -20.23 7.92 1.66
CA GLY A 74 -20.34 9.37 1.85
C GLY A 74 -21.49 9.99 1.05
N VAL A 75 -21.70 9.55 -0.20
CA VAL A 75 -22.78 10.05 -1.06
C VAL A 75 -24.16 9.57 -0.60
N THR A 76 -24.27 8.29 -0.20
CA THR A 76 -25.57 7.66 0.10
C THR A 76 -25.96 7.72 1.58
N GLY A 77 -25.00 7.97 2.47
CA GLY A 77 -25.19 7.86 3.92
C GLY A 77 -25.36 6.43 4.43
N VAL A 78 -25.14 5.41 3.58
CA VAL A 78 -25.36 4.00 3.91
C VAL A 78 -24.01 3.26 4.03
N PRO A 79 -23.81 2.40 5.04
CA PRO A 79 -22.63 1.55 5.12
C PRO A 79 -22.51 0.59 3.93
N VAL A 80 -21.32 0.47 3.35
CA VAL A 80 -21.02 -0.45 2.24
C VAL A 80 -20.20 -1.62 2.78
N ARG A 81 -20.66 -2.86 2.55
CA ARG A 81 -19.93 -4.07 2.91
C ARG A 81 -18.88 -4.40 1.86
N ARG A 82 -17.81 -5.10 2.28
CA ARG A 82 -16.85 -5.72 1.37
C ARG A 82 -17.58 -6.61 0.36
N GLY A 83 -17.17 -6.55 -0.91
CA GLY A 83 -17.85 -7.19 -2.04
C GLY A 83 -19.05 -6.42 -2.56
N GLY A 84 -19.44 -5.30 -1.93
CA GLY A 84 -20.58 -4.49 -2.32
C GLY A 84 -20.33 -3.50 -3.46
N ILE A 85 -19.13 -3.52 -4.04
CA ILE A 85 -18.75 -2.80 -5.26
C ILE A 85 -18.40 -3.84 -6.34
N ASP A 86 -19.44 -4.39 -6.95
CA ASP A 86 -19.34 -5.37 -8.03
C ASP A 86 -19.51 -4.70 -9.41
N PRO A 87 -19.23 -5.39 -10.55
CA PRO A 87 -19.31 -4.79 -11.88
C PRO A 87 -20.65 -4.16 -12.30
N SER A 88 -21.74 -4.47 -11.61
CA SER A 88 -23.06 -3.87 -11.82
C SER A 88 -23.28 -2.58 -11.02
N ASP A 89 -22.43 -2.30 -10.03
CA ASP A 89 -22.49 -1.09 -9.22
C ASP A 89 -22.02 0.13 -10.03
N PRO A 90 -22.76 1.24 -10.05
CA PRO A 90 -22.33 2.47 -10.74
C PRO A 90 -20.94 2.94 -10.27
N PHE A 91 -20.63 2.74 -8.99
CA PHE A 91 -19.36 3.13 -8.43
C PHE A 91 -18.18 2.22 -8.86
N TYR A 92 -18.44 1.08 -9.50
CA TYR A 92 -17.38 0.18 -9.99
C TYR A 92 -16.50 0.79 -11.08
N ARG A 93 -17.07 1.67 -11.91
CA ARG A 93 -16.36 2.33 -13.02
C ARG A 93 -16.06 3.82 -12.77
N SER A 94 -16.72 4.43 -11.79
CA SER A 94 -16.70 5.87 -11.52
C SER A 94 -16.72 6.12 -10.01
N MET A 95 -15.89 7.01 -9.48
CA MET A 95 -15.96 7.37 -8.04
C MET A 95 -17.16 8.26 -7.69
N TRP A 96 -17.89 8.75 -8.69
CA TRP A 96 -19.03 9.67 -8.52
C TRP A 96 -20.38 9.03 -8.84
N GLY A 97 -20.41 7.72 -9.04
CA GLY A 97 -21.57 7.01 -9.60
C GLY A 97 -21.62 7.12 -11.12
#